data_AF-A0A7T7L223-F1
#
_entry.id   AF-A0A7T7L223-F1
#
_cell.length_a   1.000
_cell.length_b   1.000
_cell.length_c   1.000
_cell.angle_alpha   90.00
_cell.angle_beta   90.00
_cell.angle_gamma   90.00
#
_symmetry.space_group_name_H-M   'P 1'
#
loop_
_entity.id
_entity.type
_entity.pdbx_description
1 polymer ?
#
loop_
_entity_poly.entity_id
_entity_poly.type
_entity_poly.pdbx_seq_one_letter_code
_entity_poly.pdbx_strand_id
1 'polypeptide(L)'
;MNDDELLNGLTVLGLAVEALKEWESHPWDVVQKSAEAVGPLLREQLIGRGLWDGLEPHDHAAVHWVMAEGHSVSGVKEKWLDGHREGRRIQSLHEAADHYGALCGAVWRPRGYGREGQIRSAVDFVNRFTALPDGWREEAMRRALAGQDIAAAVADAARLRNVLKSVYGIDAWKDDGDQS
;
A
#
# COMPACT_ATOMS: atom_id res chain seq x y z
N MET A 1 13.75 -20.86 -9.52
CA MET A 1 12.40 -20.93 -10.10
C MET A 1 12.58 -21.21 -11.58
N ASN A 2 11.90 -22.22 -12.12
CA ASN A 2 11.93 -22.50 -13.55
C ASN A 2 10.91 -21.60 -14.30
N ASP A 3 11.00 -21.56 -15.63
CA ASP A 3 10.15 -20.69 -16.45
C ASP A 3 8.65 -21.04 -16.36
N ASP A 4 8.32 -22.32 -16.15
CA ASP A 4 6.94 -22.77 -16.00
C ASP A 4 6.31 -22.30 -14.67
N GLU A 5 7.08 -22.32 -13.57
CA GLU A 5 6.68 -21.78 -12.27
C GLU A 5 6.47 -20.26 -12.34
N LEU A 6 7.34 -19.54 -13.07
CA LEU A 6 7.25 -18.11 -13.33
C LEU A 6 6.02 -17.74 -14.18
N LEU A 7 5.63 -18.59 -15.14
CA LEU A 7 4.44 -18.38 -15.97
C LEU A 7 3.15 -18.68 -15.21
N ASN A 8 3.15 -19.76 -14.42
CA ASN A 8 2.02 -20.11 -13.57
C ASN A 8 1.78 -19.02 -12.51
N GLY A 9 2.83 -18.52 -11.87
CA GLY A 9 2.73 -17.43 -10.90
C GLY A 9 2.19 -16.13 -11.50
N LEU A 10 2.57 -15.77 -12.73
CA LEU A 10 1.97 -14.63 -13.44
C LEU A 10 0.47 -14.84 -13.75
N THR A 11 0.07 -16.06 -14.09
CA THR A 11 -1.33 -16.38 -14.36
C THR A 11 -2.17 -16.23 -13.09
N VAL A 12 -1.70 -16.76 -11.96
CA VAL A 12 -2.38 -16.62 -10.66
C VAL A 12 -2.44 -15.16 -10.23
N LEU A 13 -1.35 -14.39 -10.39
CA LEU A 13 -1.32 -12.96 -10.13
C LEU A 13 -2.39 -12.22 -10.96
N GLY A 14 -2.52 -12.57 -12.24
CA GLY A 14 -3.55 -12.02 -13.12
C GLY A 14 -4.97 -12.23 -12.66
N LEU A 15 -5.29 -13.46 -12.27
CA LEU A 15 -6.61 -13.81 -11.76
C LEU A 15 -6.92 -13.05 -10.46
N ALA A 16 -5.94 -12.88 -9.58
CA ALA A 16 -6.10 -12.10 -8.37
C ALA A 16 -6.36 -10.61 -8.68
N VAL A 17 -5.60 -10.01 -9.61
CA VAL A 17 -5.76 -8.61 -10.01
C VAL A 17 -7.11 -8.37 -10.67
N GLU A 18 -7.55 -9.26 -11.58
CA GLU A 18 -8.87 -9.14 -12.24
C GLU A 18 -10.00 -9.24 -11.20
N ALA A 19 -9.90 -10.16 -10.23
CA ALA A 19 -10.88 -10.28 -9.16
C ALA A 19 -10.96 -9.03 -8.27
N LEU A 20 -9.84 -8.33 -8.03
CA LEU A 20 -9.82 -7.06 -7.30
C LEU A 20 -10.39 -5.91 -8.13
N LYS A 21 -10.13 -5.89 -9.44
CA LYS A 21 -10.65 -4.88 -10.35
C LYS A 21 -12.17 -4.98 -10.52
N GLU A 22 -12.72 -6.20 -10.54
CA GLU A 22 -14.15 -6.47 -10.65
C GLU A 22 -14.77 -6.88 -9.30
N TRP A 23 -14.24 -6.39 -8.18
CA TRP A 23 -14.57 -6.91 -6.84
C TRP A 23 -16.06 -6.90 -6.49
N GLU A 24 -16.84 -5.93 -7.00
CA GLU A 24 -18.29 -5.87 -6.80
C GLU A 24 -19.05 -7.04 -7.48
N SER A 25 -18.43 -7.65 -8.50
CA SER A 25 -18.98 -8.77 -9.26
C SER A 25 -18.54 -10.14 -8.72
N HIS A 26 -17.70 -10.18 -7.70
CA HIS A 26 -17.17 -11.41 -7.12
C HIS A 26 -17.67 -11.67 -5.69
N PRO A 27 -17.81 -12.94 -5.28
CA PRO A 27 -18.04 -13.26 -3.87
C PRO A 27 -16.95 -12.67 -2.98
N TRP A 28 -17.31 -12.15 -1.80
CA TRP A 28 -16.36 -11.46 -0.92
C TRP A 28 -15.17 -12.36 -0.51
N ASP A 29 -15.39 -13.66 -0.32
CA ASP A 29 -14.29 -14.59 0.02
C ASP A 29 -13.26 -14.73 -1.11
N VAL A 30 -13.67 -14.56 -2.37
CA VAL A 30 -12.77 -14.51 -3.53
C VAL A 30 -11.96 -13.21 -3.49
N VAL A 31 -12.62 -12.07 -3.23
CA VAL A 31 -11.95 -10.77 -3.11
C VAL A 31 -10.92 -10.77 -1.97
N GLN A 32 -11.26 -11.34 -0.81
CA GLN A 32 -10.35 -11.45 0.34
C GLN A 32 -9.10 -12.27 0.00
N LYS A 33 -9.28 -13.45 -0.60
CA LYS A 33 -8.16 -14.31 -1.01
C LYS A 33 -7.28 -13.63 -2.05
N SER A 34 -7.88 -12.95 -3.02
CA SER A 34 -7.16 -12.19 -4.03
C SER A 34 -6.37 -11.02 -3.42
N ALA A 35 -6.97 -10.28 -2.48
CA ALA A 35 -6.31 -9.19 -1.77
C ALA A 35 -5.12 -9.69 -0.95
N GLU A 36 -5.27 -10.82 -0.25
CA GLU A 36 -4.19 -11.43 0.53
C GLU A 36 -3.04 -11.92 -0.36
N ALA A 37 -3.36 -12.48 -1.53
CA ALA A 37 -2.38 -13.12 -2.40
C ALA A 37 -1.61 -12.14 -3.31
N VAL A 38 -2.21 -11.02 -3.70
CA VAL A 38 -1.67 -10.15 -4.77
C VAL A 38 -0.28 -9.60 -4.44
N GLY A 39 -0.04 -9.15 -3.21
CA GLY A 39 1.26 -8.60 -2.80
C GLY A 39 2.38 -9.65 -2.76
N PRO A 40 2.21 -10.79 -2.06
CA PRO A 40 3.18 -11.87 -2.05
C PRO A 40 3.52 -12.39 -3.45
N LEU A 41 2.50 -12.67 -4.27
CA LEU A 41 2.70 -13.14 -5.65
C LEU A 41 3.50 -12.12 -6.46
N LEU A 42 3.15 -10.84 -6.36
CA LEU A 42 3.86 -9.78 -7.06
C LEU A 42 5.36 -9.74 -6.68
N ARG A 43 5.65 -9.81 -5.38
CA ARG A 43 7.03 -9.85 -4.87
C ARG A 43 7.79 -11.08 -5.37
N GLU A 44 7.16 -12.25 -5.35
CA GLU A 44 7.75 -13.49 -5.87
C GLU A 44 8.06 -13.39 -7.36
N GLN A 45 7.17 -12.78 -8.16
CA GLN A 45 7.39 -12.61 -9.60
C GLN A 45 8.54 -11.63 -9.90
N LEU A 46 8.67 -10.56 -9.11
CA LEU A 46 9.77 -9.60 -9.22
C LEU A 46 11.11 -10.22 -8.84
N ILE A 47 11.17 -11.01 -7.75
CA ILE A 47 12.39 -11.72 -7.33
C ILE A 47 12.76 -12.80 -8.36
N GLY A 48 11.79 -13.61 -8.76
CA GLY A 48 12.00 -14.71 -9.70
C GLY A 48 12.54 -14.27 -11.06
N ARG A 49 12.29 -13.01 -11.45
CA ARG A 49 12.79 -12.39 -12.69
C ARG A 49 14.06 -11.56 -12.50
N GLY A 50 14.62 -11.50 -11.29
CA GLY A 50 15.79 -10.67 -10.99
C GLY A 50 15.53 -9.17 -11.08
N LEU A 51 14.26 -8.73 -11.03
CA LEU A 51 13.90 -7.32 -11.07
C LEU A 51 13.96 -6.67 -9.69
N TRP A 52 13.69 -7.45 -8.63
CA TRP A 52 13.56 -6.95 -7.27
C TRP A 52 14.74 -6.10 -6.83
N ASP A 53 15.98 -6.57 -6.97
CA ASP A 53 17.17 -5.85 -6.47
C ASP A 53 17.48 -4.58 -7.28
N GLY A 54 16.94 -4.45 -8.50
CA GLY A 54 17.10 -3.28 -9.36
C GLY A 54 16.03 -2.21 -9.17
N LEU A 55 15.00 -2.48 -8.36
CA LEU A 55 13.95 -1.51 -8.05
C LEU A 55 14.48 -0.39 -7.17
N GLU A 56 13.91 0.81 -7.34
CA GLU A 56 14.19 1.91 -6.42
C GLU A 56 13.59 1.62 -5.02
N PRO A 57 14.13 2.21 -3.94
CA PRO A 57 13.59 1.99 -2.59
C PRO A 57 12.10 2.33 -2.45
N HIS A 58 11.60 3.29 -3.24
CA HIS A 58 10.19 3.65 -3.24
C HIS A 58 9.30 2.56 -3.85
N ASP A 59 9.81 1.81 -4.84
CA ASP A 59 9.12 0.67 -5.44
C ASP A 59 9.10 -0.54 -4.49
N HIS A 60 10.19 -0.79 -3.76
CA HIS A 60 10.17 -1.80 -2.68
C HIS A 60 9.10 -1.47 -1.64
N ALA A 61 9.01 -0.20 -1.23
CA ALA A 61 8.02 0.25 -0.28
C ALA A 61 6.59 0.07 -0.81
N ALA A 62 6.35 0.37 -2.09
CA ALA A 62 5.06 0.18 -2.73
C ALA A 62 4.64 -1.30 -2.79
N VAL A 63 5.55 -2.23 -3.11
CA VAL A 63 5.24 -3.67 -3.10
C VAL A 63 4.93 -4.16 -1.69
N HIS A 64 5.71 -3.74 -0.68
CA HIS A 64 5.41 -4.08 0.72
C HIS A 64 4.09 -3.47 1.20
N TRP A 65 3.74 -2.27 0.71
CA TRP A 65 2.45 -1.66 0.97
C TRP A 65 1.31 -2.53 0.43
N VAL A 66 1.42 -3.00 -0.82
CA VAL A 66 0.42 -3.89 -1.41
C VAL A 66 0.24 -5.16 -0.57
N MET A 67 1.33 -5.72 -0.04
CA MET A 67 1.25 -6.89 0.86
C MET A 67 0.50 -6.57 2.17
N ALA A 68 0.87 -5.47 2.84
CA ALA A 68 0.26 -5.08 4.10
C ALA A 68 -1.22 -4.71 3.95
N GLU A 69 -1.53 -3.95 2.91
CA GLU A 69 -2.89 -3.51 2.63
C GLU A 69 -3.78 -4.66 2.16
N GLY A 70 -3.23 -5.58 1.36
CA GLY A 70 -3.90 -6.81 0.95
C GLY A 70 -4.31 -7.67 2.13
N HIS A 71 -3.40 -7.87 3.09
CA HIS A 71 -3.69 -8.56 4.34
C HIS A 71 -4.75 -7.85 5.19
N SER A 72 -4.71 -6.51 5.24
CA SER A 72 -5.69 -5.73 5.99
C SER A 72 -7.09 -5.80 5.37
N VAL A 73 -7.21 -5.78 4.04
CA VAL A 73 -8.47 -5.98 3.31
C VAL A 73 -8.99 -7.42 3.52
N SER A 74 -8.13 -8.43 3.48
CA SER A 74 -8.54 -9.82 3.70
C SER A 74 -9.08 -10.06 5.12
N GLY A 75 -8.67 -9.25 6.11
CA GLY A 75 -9.19 -9.29 7.47
C GLY A 75 -10.62 -8.73 7.66
N VAL A 76 -11.18 -8.01 6.67
CA VAL A 76 -12.50 -7.38 6.78
C VAL A 76 -13.60 -8.42 6.60
N LYS A 77 -14.49 -8.57 7.59
CA LYS A 77 -15.66 -9.46 7.46
C LYS A 77 -16.73 -8.79 6.60
N GLU A 78 -17.38 -9.55 5.73
CA GLU A 78 -18.42 -9.06 4.80
C GLU A 78 -19.50 -8.21 5.47
N LYS A 79 -19.97 -8.59 6.67
CA LYS A 79 -20.96 -7.81 7.43
C LYS A 79 -20.52 -6.41 7.87
N TRP A 80 -19.22 -6.10 7.75
CA TRP A 80 -18.61 -4.81 8.07
C TRP A 80 -18.11 -4.09 6.83
N LEU A 81 -18.47 -4.58 5.64
CA LEU A 81 -18.01 -4.03 4.38
C LEU A 81 -18.65 -2.66 4.14
N ASP A 82 -17.83 -1.63 4.25
CA ASP A 82 -18.16 -0.30 3.76
C ASP A 82 -17.68 -0.22 2.32
N GLY A 83 -18.61 -0.31 1.36
CA GLY A 83 -18.28 -0.34 -0.06
C GLY A 83 -17.49 0.89 -0.54
N HIS A 84 -17.66 2.05 0.09
CA HIS A 84 -16.89 3.23 -0.28
C HIS A 84 -15.46 3.18 0.27
N ARG A 85 -15.31 2.76 1.53
CA ARG A 85 -13.98 2.61 2.15
C ARG A 85 -13.19 1.49 1.49
N GLU A 86 -13.76 0.28 1.45
CA GLU A 86 -13.06 -0.90 0.93
C GLU A 86 -12.89 -0.81 -0.58
N GLY A 87 -13.84 -0.22 -1.32
CA GLY A 87 -13.69 0.03 -2.75
C GLY A 87 -12.45 0.87 -3.09
N ARG A 88 -12.14 1.91 -2.30
CA ARG A 88 -10.91 2.70 -2.50
C ARG A 88 -9.63 1.93 -2.20
N ARG A 89 -9.67 1.06 -1.19
CA ARG A 89 -8.52 0.25 -0.77
C ARG A 89 -8.23 -0.83 -1.81
N ILE A 90 -9.27 -1.53 -2.25
CA ILE A 90 -9.21 -2.52 -3.34
C ILE A 90 -8.76 -1.87 -4.64
N GLN A 91 -9.27 -0.67 -4.96
CA GLN A 91 -8.82 0.11 -6.11
C GLN A 91 -7.31 0.35 -6.07
N SER A 92 -6.81 0.89 -4.95
CA SER A 92 -5.38 1.15 -4.77
C SER A 92 -4.53 -0.12 -4.87
N LEU A 93 -5.04 -1.27 -4.41
CA LEU A 93 -4.34 -2.56 -4.49
C LEU A 93 -4.20 -3.03 -5.94
N HIS A 94 -5.29 -3.06 -6.72
CA HIS A 94 -5.21 -3.57 -8.08
C HIS A 94 -4.43 -2.64 -9.02
N GLU A 95 -4.48 -1.31 -8.80
CA GLU A 95 -3.70 -0.36 -9.61
C GLU A 95 -2.19 -0.51 -9.40
N ALA A 96 -1.75 -0.70 -8.16
CA ALA A 96 -0.35 -0.99 -7.85
C ALA A 96 0.07 -2.36 -8.42
N ALA A 97 -0.78 -3.38 -8.27
CA ALA A 97 -0.51 -4.71 -8.79
C ALA A 97 -0.46 -4.77 -10.33
N ASP A 98 -1.33 -4.02 -11.02
CA ASP A 98 -1.29 -3.85 -12.48
C ASP A 98 0.05 -3.25 -12.92
N HIS A 99 0.52 -2.22 -12.23
CA HIS A 99 1.77 -1.54 -12.57
C HIS A 99 2.98 -2.47 -12.48
N TYR A 100 3.19 -3.09 -11.32
CA TYR A 100 4.34 -3.98 -11.11
C TYR A 100 4.18 -5.32 -11.84
N GLY A 101 2.94 -5.77 -12.07
CA GLY A 101 2.64 -6.90 -12.94
C GLY A 101 3.11 -6.65 -14.37
N ALA A 102 2.88 -5.44 -14.91
CA ALA A 102 3.38 -5.06 -16.23
C ALA A 102 4.92 -5.10 -16.31
N LEU A 103 5.64 -4.71 -15.25
CA LEU A 103 7.10 -4.84 -15.18
C LEU A 103 7.56 -6.30 -15.21
N CYS A 104 6.75 -7.22 -14.69
CA CYS A 104 7.01 -8.67 -14.79
C CYS A 104 6.71 -9.26 -16.18
N GLY A 105 6.33 -8.43 -17.16
CA GLY A 105 5.96 -8.85 -18.52
C GLY A 105 4.51 -9.28 -18.66
N ALA A 106 3.65 -8.96 -17.68
CA ALA A 106 2.25 -9.30 -17.76
C ALA A 106 1.49 -8.35 -18.69
N VAL A 107 0.90 -8.89 -19.76
CA VAL A 107 0.06 -8.13 -20.70
C VAL A 107 -1.39 -8.22 -20.25
N TRP A 108 -1.74 -7.44 -19.23
CA TRP A 108 -3.14 -7.20 -18.86
C TRP A 108 -3.67 -6.11 -19.79
N ARG A 109 -4.82 -6.31 -20.45
CA ARG A 109 -5.39 -5.23 -21.31
C ARG A 109 -5.78 -4.04 -20.43
N PRO A 110 -5.13 -2.87 -20.51
CA PRO A 110 -5.42 -1.77 -19.61
C PRO A 110 -6.68 -1.03 -20.10
N ARG A 111 -7.66 -0.82 -19.21
CA ARG A 111 -8.51 0.39 -19.26
C ARG A 111 -7.87 1.37 -18.29
N GLY A 112 -7.17 2.36 -18.85
CA GLY A 112 -6.39 3.32 -18.09
C GLY A 112 -7.27 4.17 -17.17
N TYR A 113 -6.90 4.21 -15.89
CA TYR A 113 -7.26 5.29 -14.97
C TYR A 113 -6.05 5.65 -14.10
N GLY A 114 -5.83 6.97 -13.93
CA GLY A 114 -5.47 7.53 -12.62
C GLY A 114 -4.01 7.67 -12.16
N ARG A 115 -2.98 7.22 -12.90
CA ARG A 115 -1.57 7.19 -12.45
C ARG A 115 -1.05 8.49 -11.80
N GLU A 116 -1.44 9.67 -12.31
CA GLU A 116 -0.97 10.95 -11.78
C GLU A 116 -1.53 11.28 -10.38
N GLY A 117 -2.73 10.80 -10.05
CA GLY A 117 -3.36 11.02 -8.76
C GLY A 117 -2.76 10.16 -7.65
N GLN A 118 -2.42 8.90 -7.96
CA GLN A 118 -1.80 7.96 -7.02
C GLN A 118 -0.34 8.32 -6.71
N ILE A 119 0.47 8.66 -7.73
CA ILE A 119 1.86 9.08 -7.53
C ILE A 119 1.91 10.35 -6.65
N ARG A 120 1.03 11.32 -6.92
CA ARG A 120 0.93 12.53 -6.09
C ARG A 120 0.54 12.20 -4.65
N SER A 121 -0.41 11.29 -4.45
CA SER A 121 -0.86 10.89 -3.11
C SER A 121 0.22 10.12 -2.33
N ALA A 122 1.00 9.27 -3.00
CA ALA A 122 2.12 8.54 -2.39
C ALA A 122 3.28 9.48 -2.02
N VAL A 123 3.63 10.42 -2.91
CA VAL A 123 4.65 11.46 -2.64
C VAL A 123 4.21 12.35 -1.48
N ASP A 124 2.94 12.78 -1.45
CA ASP A 124 2.39 13.56 -0.34
C ASP A 124 2.40 12.78 0.98
N PHE A 125 2.09 11.49 0.96
CA PHE A 125 2.17 10.61 2.13
C PHE A 125 3.61 10.53 2.65
N VAL A 126 4.58 10.20 1.79
CA VAL A 126 6.00 10.09 2.16
C VAL A 126 6.51 11.40 2.72
N ASN A 127 6.21 12.53 2.07
CA ASN A 127 6.62 13.86 2.54
C ASN A 127 6.04 14.18 3.92
N ARG A 128 4.77 13.84 4.16
CA ARG A 128 4.15 14.05 5.49
C ARG A 128 4.77 13.14 6.53
N PHE A 129 4.99 11.87 6.20
CA PHE A 129 5.56 10.89 7.13
C PHE A 129 7.00 11.23 7.50
N THR A 130 7.86 11.54 6.52
CA THR A 130 9.27 11.91 6.78
C THR A 130 9.41 13.25 7.47
N ALA A 131 8.43 14.15 7.32
CA ALA A 131 8.39 15.40 8.06
C ALA A 131 8.02 15.21 9.54
N LEU A 132 7.47 14.05 9.95
CA LEU A 132 7.15 13.79 11.36
C LEU A 132 8.42 13.51 12.17
N PRO A 133 8.52 14.01 13.42
CA PRO A 133 9.56 13.58 14.36
C PRO A 133 9.50 12.07 14.64
N ASP A 134 10.61 11.48 15.07
CA ASP A 134 10.79 10.02 15.22
C ASP A 134 9.70 9.37 16.07
N GLY A 135 9.42 9.92 17.26
CA GLY A 135 8.35 9.40 18.12
C GLY A 135 6.95 9.49 17.49
N TRP A 136 6.70 10.44 16.59
CA TRP A 136 5.44 10.53 15.85
C TRP A 136 5.36 9.56 14.68
N ARG A 137 6.49 9.26 14.04
CA ARG A 137 6.59 8.20 13.03
C ARG A 137 6.32 6.83 13.65
N GLU A 138 6.93 6.56 14.80
CA GLU A 138 6.68 5.34 15.58
C GLU A 138 5.22 5.22 16.03
N GLU A 139 4.64 6.32 16.54
CA GLU A 139 3.23 6.37 16.93
C GLU A 139 2.31 6.08 15.73
N ALA A 140 2.53 6.71 14.58
CA ALA A 140 1.75 6.49 13.36
C ALA A 140 1.87 5.04 12.86
N MET A 141 3.08 4.47 12.86
CA MET A 141 3.31 3.06 12.52
C MET A 141 2.65 2.11 13.50
N ARG A 142 2.69 2.38 14.80
CA ARG A 142 2.03 1.56 15.82
C ARG A 142 0.49 1.61 15.68
N ARG A 143 -0.10 2.74 15.28
CA ARG A 143 -1.54 2.81 14.94
C ARG A 143 -1.87 2.02 13.68
N ALA A 144 -1.00 2.07 12.67
CA ALA A 144 -1.13 1.25 11.48
C ALA A 144 -1.13 -0.24 11.82
N LEU A 145 -0.19 -0.67 12.66
CA LEU A 145 -0.12 -2.04 13.18
C LEU A 145 -1.34 -2.44 14.02
N ALA A 146 -2.01 -1.47 14.65
CA ALA A 146 -3.29 -1.67 15.34
C ALA A 146 -4.52 -1.71 14.40
N GLY A 147 -4.31 -1.68 13.08
CA GLY A 147 -5.36 -1.76 12.06
C GLY A 147 -5.95 -0.42 11.63
N GLN A 148 -5.36 0.70 12.04
CA GLN A 148 -5.74 2.02 11.52
C GLN A 148 -5.16 2.22 10.10
N ASP A 149 -5.89 2.92 9.25
CA ASP A 149 -5.34 3.39 7.98
C ASP A 149 -4.12 4.28 8.23
N ILE A 150 -2.95 3.89 7.71
CA ILE A 150 -1.69 4.56 7.98
C ILE A 150 -1.63 5.94 7.32
N ALA A 151 -2.25 6.14 6.17
CA ALA A 151 -2.34 7.47 5.55
C ALA A 151 -3.14 8.43 6.43
N ALA A 152 -4.24 7.97 7.03
CA ALA A 152 -5.01 8.70 8.03
C ALA A 152 -4.20 8.95 9.31
N ALA A 153 -3.47 7.95 9.82
CA ALA A 153 -2.64 8.10 11.01
C ALA A 153 -1.53 9.15 10.82
N VAL A 154 -0.87 9.16 9.65
CA VAL A 154 0.14 10.16 9.28
C VAL A 154 -0.48 11.54 9.08
N ALA A 155 -1.64 11.63 8.43
CA ALA A 155 -2.35 12.89 8.25
C ALA A 155 -2.78 13.51 9.60
N ASP A 156 -3.28 12.69 10.52
CA ASP A 156 -3.65 13.11 11.87
C ASP A 156 -2.45 13.58 12.68
N ALA A 157 -1.33 12.85 12.62
CA ALA A 157 -0.07 13.22 13.25
C ALA A 157 0.44 14.58 12.72
N ALA A 158 0.44 14.77 11.40
CA ALA A 158 0.86 16.02 10.78
C ALA A 158 -0.05 17.19 11.18
N ARG A 159 -1.37 16.97 11.23
CA ARG A 159 -2.35 17.97 11.67
C ARG A 159 -2.14 18.33 13.14
N LEU A 160 -2.00 17.35 14.04
CA LEU A 160 -1.79 17.59 15.47
C LEU A 160 -0.50 18.37 15.72
N ARG A 161 0.58 18.02 15.03
CA ARG A 161 1.83 18.80 15.07
C ARG A 161 1.61 20.26 14.70
N ASN A 162 0.90 20.52 13.60
CA ASN A 162 0.61 21.89 13.15
C ASN A 162 -0.24 22.66 14.17
N VAL A 163 -1.20 22.00 14.84
CA VAL A 163 -2.02 22.61 15.90
C VAL A 163 -1.17 22.92 17.13
N LEU A 164 -0.34 21.97 17.60
CA LEU A 164 0.55 22.17 18.74
C LEU A 164 1.51 23.34 18.53
N LYS A 165 2.08 23.44 17.33
CA LYS A 165 2.97 24.54 16.96
C LYS A 165 2.24 25.89 16.86
N SER A 166 1.09 25.94 16.20
CA SER A 166 0.38 27.20 15.91
C SER A 166 -0.40 27.76 17.09
N VAL A 167 -1.06 26.90 17.87
CA VAL A 167 -1.94 27.33 18.96
C VAL A 167 -1.18 27.48 20.27
N TYR A 168 -0.25 26.56 20.54
CA TYR A 168 0.42 26.48 21.83
C TYR A 168 1.88 26.95 21.77
N GLY A 169 2.41 27.26 20.57
CA GLY A 169 3.84 27.59 20.39
C GLY A 169 4.78 26.44 20.74
N ILE A 170 4.23 25.23 20.91
CA ILE A 170 5.00 24.04 21.25
C ILE A 170 5.55 23.49 19.94
N ASP A 171 6.78 23.88 19.60
CA ASP A 171 7.59 23.07 18.70
C ASP A 171 8.05 21.88 19.53
N ALA A 172 7.18 20.88 19.62
CA ALA A 172 7.46 19.68 20.39
C ALA A 172 8.76 19.12 19.80
N TRP A 173 9.85 19.18 20.58
CA TRP A 173 11.11 18.50 20.35
C TRP A 173 12.07 19.17 19.35
N LYS A 174 12.63 20.33 19.72
CA LYS A 174 14.10 20.41 19.65
C LYS A 174 14.61 19.33 20.61
N ASP A 175 15.34 18.34 20.12
CA ASP A 175 15.99 17.36 20.97
C ASP A 175 16.68 18.07 22.15
N ASP A 176 16.43 17.61 23.37
CA ASP A 176 17.28 17.87 24.54
C ASP A 176 18.66 17.17 24.40
N GLY A 177 19.16 17.01 23.18
CA GLY A 177 20.38 16.32 22.80
C GLY A 177 21.52 17.24 22.38
N ASP A 178 21.32 18.57 22.35
CA ASP A 178 22.38 19.55 22.08
C ASP A 178 22.75 20.30 23.38
N GLN A 179 23.12 19.52 24.40
CA GLN A 179 24.01 19.95 25.47
C GLN A 179 25.16 18.96 25.56
N SER A 180 26.10 19.00 24.61
CA SER A 180 27.50 18.58 24.76
C SER A 180 28.35 19.04 23.57
#